data_AF-A0A954EFZ6-F1
#
_entry.id   AF-A0A954EFZ6-F1
#
_cell.length_a   1.000
_cell.length_b   1.000
_cell.length_c   1.000
_cell.angle_alpha   90.00
_cell.angle_beta   90.00
_cell.angle_gamma   90.00
#
_symmetry.space_group_name_H-M   'P 1'
#
loop_
_entity.id
_entity.type
_entity.pdbx_description
1 polymer ?
#
loop_
_entity_poly.entity_id
_entity_poly.type
_entity_poly.pdbx_seq_one_letter_code
_entity_poly.pdbx_strand_id
1 'polypeptide(L)'
;LWVAGKCMYKLEPVVADGGELIIYAPHLSEISTTHGALIKEVGYHVRDYFLKQPDRFSHIARGVLAHSTHVRGGGTYEDGVEKPRVRVTLASQVPPEVCAEINLGYRNPDEIDVESYANREDEGVLLVRKAGEHLYRLRESN
;
A
#
# COMPACT_ATOMS: atom_id res chain seq x y z
N LEU A 1 -7.39 -3.23 7.00
CA LEU A 1 -6.55 -2.54 5.99
C LEU A 1 -7.29 -1.38 5.33
N TRP A 2 -8.60 -1.50 5.05
CA TRP A 2 -9.41 -0.50 4.33
C TRP A 2 -9.19 0.96 4.77
N VAL A 3 -9.12 1.21 6.08
CA VAL A 3 -8.84 2.54 6.63
C VAL A 3 -7.34 2.82 6.72
N ALA A 4 -6.54 1.85 7.17
CA ALA A 4 -5.09 1.99 7.33
C ALA A 4 -4.36 2.31 6.01
N GLY A 5 -4.93 1.92 4.87
CA GLY A 5 -4.45 2.28 3.54
C GLY A 5 -4.36 3.80 3.29
N LYS A 6 -4.97 4.63 4.15
CA LYS A 6 -4.78 6.09 4.20
C LYS A 6 -3.34 6.55 4.15
N CYS A 7 -2.45 5.80 4.79
CA CYS A 7 -1.03 6.11 4.81
C CYS A 7 -0.46 6.17 3.39
N MET A 8 -0.88 5.25 2.51
CA MET A 8 -0.36 5.16 1.15
C MET A 8 -0.62 6.44 0.35
N TYR A 9 -1.87 6.81 0.15
CA TYR A 9 -2.19 7.98 -0.69
C TYR A 9 -1.78 9.33 -0.08
N LYS A 10 -1.40 9.36 1.20
CA LYS A 10 -0.87 10.56 1.86
C LYS A 10 0.65 10.68 1.81
N LEU A 11 1.36 9.56 1.66
CA LEU A 11 2.82 9.50 1.76
C LEU A 11 3.49 9.04 0.48
N GLU A 12 2.80 8.34 -0.41
CA GLU A 12 3.34 7.93 -1.71
C GLU A 12 4.07 9.07 -2.47
N PRO A 13 3.58 10.33 -2.48
CA PRO A 13 4.27 11.42 -3.17
C PRO A 13 5.67 11.74 -2.64
N VAL A 14 6.01 11.33 -1.41
CA VAL A 14 7.32 11.54 -0.78
C VAL A 14 8.17 10.27 -0.70
N VAL A 15 7.69 9.14 -1.23
CA VAL A 15 8.49 7.92 -1.36
C VAL A 15 9.26 7.97 -2.68
N ALA A 16 10.57 7.72 -2.63
CA ALA A 16 11.38 7.62 -3.84
C ALA A 16 10.93 6.44 -4.74
N ASP A 17 11.17 6.54 -6.05
CA ASP A 17 10.89 5.43 -6.96
C ASP A 17 11.71 4.18 -6.57
N GLY A 18 11.05 3.03 -6.51
CA GLY A 18 11.62 1.78 -5.98
C GLY A 18 11.69 1.71 -4.44
N GLY A 19 11.28 2.78 -3.75
CA GLY A 19 11.21 2.83 -2.29
C GLY A 19 10.13 1.94 -1.69
N GLU A 20 10.12 1.83 -0.37
CA GLU A 20 9.15 1.03 0.39
C GLU A 20 8.38 1.90 1.39
N LEU A 21 7.06 1.72 1.42
CA LEU A 21 6.18 2.26 2.47
C LEU A 21 5.71 1.11 3.35
N ILE A 22 6.09 1.16 4.63
CA ILE A 22 5.67 0.18 5.64
C ILE A 22 4.47 0.75 6.41
N ILE A 23 3.32 0.09 6.31
CA ILE A 23 2.15 0.39 7.12
C ILE A 23 2.29 -0.38 8.44
N TYR A 24 2.82 0.29 9.46
CA TYR A 24 2.91 -0.25 10.81
C TYR A 24 1.57 -0.09 11.56
N ALA A 25 0.87 -1.21 11.73
CA ALA A 25 -0.42 -1.28 12.41
C ALA A 25 -0.53 -2.62 13.18
N PRO A 26 0.15 -2.79 14.33
CA PRO A 26 0.27 -4.07 15.03
C PRO A 26 -1.06 -4.66 15.52
N HIS A 27 -2.12 -3.84 15.58
CA HIS A 27 -3.47 -4.25 15.98
C HIS A 27 -4.37 -4.61 14.78
N LEU A 28 -3.89 -4.45 13.55
CA LEU A 28 -4.68 -4.69 12.35
C LEU A 28 -4.66 -6.18 11.96
N SER A 29 -5.79 -6.86 12.12
CA SER A 29 -5.94 -8.30 11.87
C SER A 29 -6.77 -8.65 10.62
N GLU A 30 -7.47 -7.68 10.02
CA GLU A 30 -8.32 -7.93 8.84
C GLU A 30 -8.16 -6.88 7.74
N ILE A 31 -8.52 -7.27 6.51
CA ILE A 31 -8.49 -6.39 5.34
C ILE A 31 -9.65 -5.38 5.39
N SER A 32 -10.88 -5.89 5.48
CA SER A 32 -12.12 -5.12 5.58
C SER A 32 -13.25 -6.05 6.01
N THR A 33 -14.08 -5.63 6.96
CA THR A 33 -15.28 -6.36 7.37
C THR A 33 -16.27 -6.52 6.21
N THR A 34 -16.38 -5.53 5.32
CA THR A 34 -17.37 -5.49 4.23
C THR A 34 -16.80 -5.97 2.90
N HIS A 35 -15.58 -5.55 2.56
CA HIS A 35 -15.01 -5.75 1.23
C HIS A 35 -13.85 -6.76 1.21
N GLY A 36 -13.56 -7.42 2.34
CA GLY A 36 -12.40 -8.29 2.49
C GLY A 36 -12.35 -9.42 1.47
N ALA A 37 -13.48 -10.09 1.21
CA ALA A 37 -13.56 -11.18 0.24
C ALA A 37 -13.22 -10.72 -1.19
N LEU A 38 -13.82 -9.60 -1.63
CA LEU A 38 -13.55 -9.05 -2.96
C LEU A 38 -12.10 -8.57 -3.10
N ILE A 39 -11.50 -8.02 -2.04
CA ILE A 39 -10.09 -7.60 -2.06
C ILE A 39 -9.16 -8.82 -2.11
N LYS A 40 -9.49 -9.92 -1.41
CA LYS A 40 -8.73 -11.17 -1.53
C LYS A 40 -8.78 -11.75 -2.94
N GLU A 41 -9.95 -11.70 -3.57
CA GLU A 41 -10.13 -12.16 -4.95
C GLU A 41 -9.27 -11.37 -5.95
N VAL A 42 -9.21 -10.04 -5.82
CA VAL A 42 -8.56 -9.18 -6.83
C VAL A 42 -7.14 -8.76 -6.51
N GLY A 43 -6.78 -8.67 -5.23
CA GLY A 43 -5.50 -8.13 -4.75
C GLY A 43 -5.34 -6.61 -4.87
N TYR A 44 -4.19 -6.11 -4.43
CA TYR A 44 -3.78 -4.71 -4.55
C TYR A 44 -2.94 -4.50 -5.81
N HIS A 45 -3.48 -3.76 -6.79
CA HIS A 45 -2.82 -3.53 -8.08
C HIS A 45 -2.89 -2.07 -8.54
N VAL A 46 -1.93 -1.68 -9.39
CA VAL A 46 -1.87 -0.35 -9.99
C VAL A 46 -3.07 -0.14 -10.90
N ARG A 47 -3.43 1.13 -11.13
CA ARG A 47 -4.57 1.49 -12.00
C ARG A 47 -4.53 0.78 -13.36
N ASP A 48 -3.38 0.76 -13.99
CA ASP A 48 -3.22 0.20 -15.35
C ASP A 48 -3.51 -1.30 -15.41
N TYR A 49 -3.25 -2.04 -14.33
CA TYR A 49 -3.58 -3.46 -14.22
C TYR A 49 -5.08 -3.72 -14.34
N PHE A 50 -5.93 -2.80 -13.87
CA PHE A 50 -7.38 -2.93 -14.03
C PHE A 50 -7.85 -2.38 -15.39
N LEU A 51 -7.32 -1.24 -15.82
CA LEU A 51 -7.79 -0.55 -17.03
C LEU A 51 -7.43 -1.27 -18.33
N LYS A 52 -6.31 -2.00 -18.38
CA LYS A 52 -5.87 -2.73 -19.57
C LYS A 52 -6.53 -4.11 -19.74
N GLN A 53 -7.37 -4.51 -18.79
CA GLN A 53 -8.09 -5.80 -18.82
C GLN A 53 -9.45 -5.70 -18.10
N PRO A 54 -10.32 -4.77 -18.53
CA PRO A 54 -11.54 -4.41 -17.80
C PRO A 54 -12.55 -5.56 -17.72
N ASP A 55 -12.62 -6.42 -18.73
CA ASP A 55 -13.58 -7.53 -18.78
C ASP A 55 -13.39 -8.50 -17.60
N ARG A 56 -12.14 -8.72 -17.17
CA ARG A 56 -11.78 -9.59 -16.03
C ARG A 56 -12.34 -9.11 -14.69
N PHE A 57 -12.68 -7.84 -14.56
CA PHE A 57 -13.11 -7.22 -13.30
C PHE A 57 -14.47 -6.54 -13.39
N SER A 58 -15.21 -6.79 -14.47
CA SER A 58 -16.53 -6.18 -14.72
C SER A 58 -17.55 -6.52 -13.63
N HIS A 59 -17.37 -7.64 -12.92
CA HIS A 59 -18.21 -8.08 -11.80
C HIS A 59 -17.83 -7.46 -10.46
N ILE A 60 -16.68 -6.77 -10.36
CA ILE A 60 -16.18 -6.18 -9.12
C ILE A 60 -16.69 -4.75 -8.99
N ALA A 61 -17.18 -4.39 -7.80
CA ALA A 61 -17.61 -3.04 -7.52
C ALA A 61 -16.45 -2.04 -7.71
N ARG A 62 -16.69 -0.99 -8.50
CA ARG A 62 -15.68 0.04 -8.84
C ARG A 62 -15.01 0.67 -7.62
N GLY A 63 -15.73 0.80 -6.49
CA GLY A 63 -15.16 1.31 -5.24
C GLY A 63 -14.08 0.40 -4.64
N VAL A 64 -14.20 -0.93 -4.81
CA VAL A 64 -13.18 -1.89 -4.36
C VAL A 64 -11.94 -1.79 -5.22
N LEU A 65 -12.11 -1.72 -6.55
CA LEU A 65 -10.99 -1.51 -7.49
C LEU A 65 -10.29 -0.17 -7.22
N ALA A 66 -11.05 0.90 -7.00
CA ALA A 66 -10.48 2.20 -6.65
C ALA A 66 -9.64 2.13 -5.37
N HIS A 67 -10.16 1.49 -4.31
CA HIS A 67 -9.39 1.27 -3.07
C HIS A 67 -8.11 0.47 -3.31
N SER A 68 -8.18 -0.59 -4.12
CA SER A 68 -7.01 -1.38 -4.53
C SER A 68 -5.93 -0.49 -5.15
N THR A 69 -6.30 0.34 -6.13
CA THR A 69 -5.35 1.26 -6.79
C THR A 69 -4.77 2.31 -5.86
N HIS A 70 -5.56 2.86 -4.93
CA HIS A 70 -5.07 3.88 -3.99
C HIS A 70 -4.07 3.34 -2.98
N VAL A 71 -4.19 2.06 -2.60
CA VAL A 71 -3.26 1.42 -1.67
C VAL A 71 -2.06 0.82 -2.39
N ARG A 72 -2.19 0.41 -3.65
CA ARG A 72 -1.02 -0.03 -4.43
C ARG A 72 -0.15 1.14 -4.88
N GLY A 73 -0.76 2.27 -5.18
CA GLY A 73 -0.09 3.46 -5.69
C GLY A 73 0.10 3.45 -7.20
N GLY A 74 0.95 4.36 -7.66
CA GLY A 74 1.35 4.53 -9.04
C GLY A 74 2.19 3.36 -9.56
N GLY A 75 2.22 3.24 -10.89
CA GLY A 75 2.98 2.23 -11.60
C GLY A 75 2.36 1.95 -12.96
N THR A 76 2.90 0.96 -13.65
CA THR A 76 2.50 0.59 -15.02
C THR A 76 2.15 -0.88 -15.10
N TYR A 77 1.39 -1.23 -16.12
CA TYR A 77 1.13 -2.63 -16.50
C TYR A 77 1.38 -2.74 -18.01
N GLU A 78 2.46 -3.39 -18.42
CA GLU A 78 2.88 -3.50 -19.83
C GLU A 78 3.18 -4.97 -20.12
N ASP A 79 2.73 -5.48 -21.28
CA ASP A 79 3.01 -6.85 -21.73
C ASP A 79 2.68 -7.95 -20.71
N GLY A 80 1.61 -7.76 -19.94
CA GLY A 80 1.19 -8.72 -18.92
C GLY A 80 1.90 -8.58 -17.56
N VAL A 81 2.84 -7.65 -17.44
CA VAL A 81 3.69 -7.47 -16.25
C VAL A 81 3.37 -6.16 -15.54
N GLU A 82 3.05 -6.26 -14.24
CA GLU A 82 2.86 -5.11 -13.37
C GLU A 82 4.21 -4.59 -12.84
N LYS A 83 4.41 -3.27 -12.90
CA LYS A 83 5.56 -2.56 -12.34
C LYS A 83 5.07 -1.43 -11.43
N PRO A 84 4.87 -1.71 -10.12
CA PRO A 84 4.56 -0.69 -9.13
C PRO A 84 5.73 0.30 -8.99
N ARG A 85 5.42 1.57 -8.75
CA ARG A 85 6.43 2.61 -8.50
C ARG A 85 7.13 2.39 -7.15
N VAL A 86 6.37 1.93 -6.15
CA VAL A 86 6.87 1.68 -4.79
C VAL A 86 6.37 0.35 -4.28
N ARG A 87 7.08 -0.20 -3.29
CA ARG A 87 6.64 -1.38 -2.53
C ARG A 87 5.77 -0.94 -1.35
N VAL A 88 4.66 -1.63 -1.14
CA VAL A 88 3.81 -1.45 0.04
C VAL A 88 3.88 -2.69 0.89
N THR A 89 4.26 -2.53 2.15
CA THR A 89 4.48 -3.62 3.09
C THR A 89 3.63 -3.42 4.34
N LEU A 90 2.92 -4.47 4.74
CA LEU A 90 2.09 -4.46 5.93
C LEU A 90 2.86 -5.06 7.12
N ALA A 91 2.95 -4.30 8.20
CA ALA A 91 3.42 -4.79 9.49
C ALA A 91 2.24 -4.85 10.46
N SER A 92 1.57 -6.01 10.50
CA SER A 92 0.35 -6.20 11.28
C SER A 92 0.09 -7.67 11.64
N GLN A 93 -1.07 -7.94 12.27
CA GLN A 93 -1.56 -9.30 12.55
C GLN A 93 -2.20 -9.98 11.34
N VAL A 94 -2.26 -9.33 10.16
CA VAL A 94 -2.71 -10.00 8.94
C VAL A 94 -1.61 -10.99 8.54
N PRO A 95 -1.92 -12.28 8.37
CA PRO A 95 -0.88 -13.28 8.11
C PRO A 95 -0.06 -13.01 6.84
N PRO A 96 1.22 -13.40 6.80
CA PRO A 96 2.09 -13.19 5.63
C PRO A 96 1.52 -13.79 4.34
N GLU A 97 0.88 -14.95 4.42
CA GLU A 97 0.23 -15.61 3.29
C GLU A 97 -0.94 -14.81 2.73
N VAL A 98 -1.72 -14.16 3.60
CA VAL A 98 -2.82 -13.28 3.18
C VAL A 98 -2.27 -12.01 2.55
N CYS A 99 -1.16 -11.46 3.09
CA CYS A 99 -0.49 -10.31 2.48
C CYS A 99 0.02 -10.63 1.08
N ALA A 100 0.62 -11.81 0.89
CA ALA A 100 1.10 -12.27 -0.41
C ALA A 100 -0.06 -12.49 -1.40
N GLU A 101 -1.17 -13.11 -0.97
CA GLU A 101 -2.39 -13.30 -1.77
C GLU A 101 -2.90 -11.98 -2.34
N ILE A 102 -2.86 -10.91 -1.54
CA ILE A 102 -3.33 -9.58 -1.94
C ILE A 102 -2.23 -8.69 -2.52
N ASN A 103 -1.09 -9.25 -2.94
CA ASN A 103 0.01 -8.53 -3.60
C ASN A 103 0.68 -7.43 -2.74
N LEU A 104 0.75 -7.63 -1.43
CA LEU A 104 1.44 -6.76 -0.49
C LEU A 104 2.64 -7.46 0.16
N GLY A 105 3.66 -6.68 0.53
CA GLY A 105 4.73 -7.18 1.39
C GLY A 105 4.24 -7.43 2.81
N TYR A 106 4.97 -8.24 3.56
CA TYR A 106 4.75 -8.48 4.98
C TYR A 106 6.04 -8.24 5.76
N ARG A 107 5.91 -7.70 6.98
CA ARG A 107 6.94 -7.71 8.03
C ARG A 107 6.28 -8.07 9.35
N ASN A 108 6.97 -8.82 10.20
CA ASN A 108 6.48 -9.12 11.54
C ASN A 108 6.46 -7.81 12.37
N PRO A 109 5.29 -7.34 12.86
CA PRO A 109 5.24 -6.10 13.64
C PRO A 109 6.02 -6.19 14.95
N ASP A 110 6.15 -7.38 15.55
CA ASP A 110 6.84 -7.57 16.83
C ASP A 110 8.37 -7.48 16.71
N GLU A 111 8.89 -7.55 15.49
CA GLU A 111 10.33 -7.40 15.18
C GLU A 111 10.69 -5.95 14.78
N ILE A 112 9.72 -5.04 14.72
CA ILE A 112 9.95 -3.65 14.34
C ILE A 112 10.04 -2.78 15.59
N ASP A 113 11.26 -2.31 15.89
CA ASP A 113 11.43 -1.13 16.73
C ASP A 113 11.16 0.13 15.89
N VAL A 114 9.97 0.72 16.07
CA VAL A 114 9.53 1.92 15.34
C VAL A 114 10.50 3.08 15.53
N GLU A 115 11.07 3.22 16.72
CA GLU A 115 11.94 4.35 17.04
C GLU A 115 13.30 4.26 16.35
N SER A 116 13.72 3.07 15.92
CA SER A 116 14.93 2.87 15.08
C SER A 116 14.84 3.50 13.67
N TYR A 117 13.66 3.97 13.26
CA TYR A 117 13.42 4.69 12.01
C TYR A 117 13.38 6.22 12.19
N ALA A 118 13.44 6.72 13.42
CA ALA A 118 13.32 8.16 13.71
C ALA A 118 14.64 8.90 13.49
N ASN A 119 14.58 10.15 12.99
CA ASN A 119 15.72 11.05 12.79
C ASN A 119 16.77 10.50 11.82
N ARG A 120 16.31 9.88 10.73
CA ARG A 120 17.14 9.24 9.69
C ARG A 120 16.76 9.72 8.30
N GLU A 121 16.19 10.93 8.22
CA GLU A 121 15.73 11.52 6.97
C GLU A 121 16.89 11.79 6.00
N ASP A 122 18.08 12.06 6.52
CA ASP A 122 19.34 12.18 5.76
C ASP A 122 19.80 10.84 5.15
N GLU A 123 19.41 9.72 5.74
CA GLU A 123 19.57 8.37 5.18
C GLU A 123 18.41 7.97 4.23
N GLY A 124 17.44 8.86 4.01
CA GLY A 124 16.25 8.59 3.20
C GLY A 124 15.15 7.78 3.92
N VAL A 125 15.20 7.71 5.25
CA VAL A 125 14.19 7.02 6.08
C VAL A 125 13.30 8.06 6.77
N LEU A 126 12.00 7.97 6.53
CA LEU A 126 11.01 8.88 7.14
C LEU A 126 10.05 8.11 8.04
N LEU A 127 10.01 8.46 9.33
CA LEU A 127 9.01 7.95 10.27
C LEU A 127 7.84 8.94 10.40
N VAL A 128 6.64 8.50 10.02
CA VAL A 128 5.41 9.29 10.22
C VAL A 128 4.51 8.62 11.23
N ARG A 129 4.42 9.21 12.43
CA ARG A 129 3.47 8.79 13.48
C ARG A 129 2.07 9.31 13.15
N LYS A 130 1.03 8.54 13.52
CA LYS A 130 -0.37 8.86 13.16
C LYS A 130 -0.54 9.13 11.66
N ALA A 131 0.19 8.34 10.85
CA ALA A 131 0.08 8.39 9.40
C ALA A 131 -1.38 8.15 8.98
N GLY A 132 -1.84 8.91 7.98
CA GLY A 132 -3.24 8.90 7.55
C GLY A 132 -4.04 10.16 7.88
N GLU A 133 -3.49 11.07 8.69
CA GLU A 133 -4.12 12.37 8.99
C GLU A 133 -3.54 13.49 8.12
N HIS A 134 -2.22 13.60 8.05
CA HIS A 134 -1.51 14.64 7.28
C HIS A 134 -1.21 14.20 5.84
N LEU A 135 -1.29 15.15 4.90
CA LEU A 135 -0.90 14.96 3.50
C LEU A 135 0.52 15.48 3.30
N TYR A 136 1.38 14.68 2.68
CA TYR A 136 2.76 15.04 2.40
C TYR A 136 2.96 15.32 0.91
N ARG A 137 3.78 16.33 0.62
CA ARG A 137 4.21 16.67 -0.73
C ARG A 137 5.70 17.02 -0.66
N LEU A 138 6.48 16.54 -1.62
CA LEU A 138 7.87 16.98 -1.76
C LEU A 138 7.89 18.49 -2.01
N ARG A 139 8.76 19.20 -1.28
CA ARG A 139 9.00 20.61 -1.53
C ARG A 139 9.67 20.73 -2.90
N GLU A 140 9.10 21.55 -3.77
CA GLU A 140 9.76 21.92 -5.01
C GLU A 140 11.07 22.63 -4.68
N SER A 141 12.17 22.10 -5.20
CA SER A 141 13.46 22.78 -5.14
C SER A 141 13.43 23.86 -6.22
N ASN A 142 13.28 25.12 -5.80
CA ASN A 142 13.56 26.28 -6.65
C ASN A 142 15.07 26.51 -6.72
#